data_AF-A0A8M1GHA2-F1
#
_entry.id   AF-A0A8M1GHA2-F1
#
_cell.length_a   1.000
_cell.length_b   1.000
_cell.length_c   1.000
_cell.angle_alpha   90.00
_cell.angle_beta   90.00
_cell.angle_gamma   90.00
#
_symmetry.space_group_name_H-M   'P 1'
#
loop_
_entity.id
_entity.type
_entity.pdbx_description
1 polymer ?
#
loop_
_entity_poly.entity_id
_entity_poly.type
_entity_poly.pdbx_seq_one_letter_code
_entity_poly.pdbx_strand_id
1 'polypeptide(L)'
;MRPMSRTAADQKSLKEKKSPQSSLSIDENVELHHIQFNESFAEMNRSMNKWQKVAGATMLSGSFTALILIWEKHYVYFPAPHTSEEEWAAKQTKRMLDVKVSPIQGFSAKWDYDKNEWKKEEPATHPSEPCLLCHLHAAPATVVLQCQS
;
A
#
# COMPACT_ATOMS: atom_id res chain seq x y z
N MET A 1 43.02 -16.21 1.91
CA MET A 1 43.97 -16.37 3.03
C MET A 1 43.66 -15.29 4.05
N ARG A 2 43.41 -15.66 5.32
CA ARG A 2 43.39 -14.73 6.44
C ARG A 2 44.56 -15.14 7.33
N PRO A 3 45.60 -14.31 7.43
CA PRO A 3 46.01 -13.88 8.77
C PRO A 3 46.46 -12.42 8.78
N MET A 4 46.03 -11.67 9.80
CA MET A 4 46.92 -10.73 10.51
C MET A 4 46.18 -10.22 11.75
N SER A 5 46.32 -10.96 12.85
CA SER A 5 46.14 -10.38 14.18
C SER A 5 47.44 -9.66 14.53
N ARG A 6 47.58 -8.40 14.08
CA ARG A 6 48.64 -7.51 14.56
C ARG A 6 48.40 -7.14 16.01
N THR A 7 49.48 -6.95 16.76
CA THR A 7 49.43 -6.70 18.21
C THR A 7 48.83 -5.32 18.51
N ALA A 8 48.33 -5.10 19.73
CA ALA A 8 47.77 -3.80 20.13
C ALA A 8 48.77 -2.62 19.99
N ALA A 9 50.07 -2.90 19.97
CA ALA A 9 51.13 -1.93 19.72
C ALA A 9 51.16 -1.46 18.26
N ASP A 10 50.99 -2.38 17.31
CA ASP A 10 50.92 -2.06 15.87
C ASP A 10 49.66 -1.26 15.54
N GLN A 11 48.53 -1.57 16.18
CA GLN A 11 47.30 -0.79 16.00
C GLN A 11 47.42 0.64 16.53
N LYS A 12 48.19 0.86 17.61
CA LYS A 12 48.45 2.19 18.15
C LYS A 12 49.33 3.01 17.21
N SER A 13 50.41 2.42 16.70
CA SER A 13 51.33 3.12 15.79
C SER A 13 50.67 3.44 14.43
N LEU A 14 49.79 2.58 13.94
CA LEU A 14 48.96 2.84 12.75
C LEU A 14 47.92 3.94 12.97
N LYS A 15 47.29 4.01 14.15
CA LYS A 15 46.33 5.07 14.51
C LYS A 15 46.99 6.44 14.76
N GLU A 16 48.24 6.44 15.22
CA GLU A 16 49.04 7.65 15.44
C GLU A 16 49.51 8.28 14.12
N LYS A 17 49.74 7.45 13.09
CA LYS A 17 49.96 7.88 11.69
C LYS A 17 48.67 8.25 10.96
N LYS A 18 47.83 9.10 11.55
CA LYS A 18 46.60 9.67 10.94
C LYS A 18 46.91 10.76 9.90
N SER A 19 47.91 10.53 9.07
CA SER A 19 48.26 11.36 7.91
C SER A 19 47.26 11.09 6.77
N PRO A 20 47.15 11.97 5.74
CA PRO A 20 46.21 11.77 4.63
C PRO A 20 46.32 10.36 4.05
N GLN A 21 45.17 9.73 3.83
CA GLN A 21 45.01 8.32 3.42
C GLN A 21 45.79 7.94 2.15
N SER A 22 46.35 8.94 1.45
CA SER A 22 47.23 8.86 0.29
C SER A 22 48.71 8.53 0.59
N SER A 23 49.17 8.55 1.85
CA SER A 23 50.55 8.20 2.22
C SER A 23 50.74 6.78 2.79
N LEU A 24 49.68 5.98 2.87
CA LEU A 24 49.69 4.60 3.40
C LEU A 24 49.65 3.57 2.26
N SER A 25 50.26 2.41 2.47
CA SER A 25 50.18 1.29 1.52
C SER A 25 48.74 0.75 1.44
N ILE A 26 48.36 0.17 0.29
CA ILE A 26 47.02 -0.41 0.06
C ILE A 26 46.68 -1.45 1.13
N ASP A 27 47.66 -2.26 1.54
CA ASP A 27 47.52 -3.30 2.57
C ASP A 27 47.18 -2.70 3.94
N GLU A 28 47.85 -1.60 4.31
CA GLU A 28 47.61 -0.90 5.58
C GLU A 28 46.24 -0.22 5.63
N ASN A 29 45.76 0.28 4.50
CA ASN A 29 44.43 0.91 4.39
C ASN A 29 43.31 -0.14 4.55
N VAL A 30 43.48 -1.33 3.96
CA VAL A 30 42.54 -2.46 4.12
C VAL A 30 42.48 -2.94 5.58
N GLU A 31 43.63 -3.02 6.25
CA GLU A 31 43.68 -3.40 7.67
C GLU A 31 42.99 -2.36 8.56
N LEU A 32 43.22 -1.06 8.32
CA LEU A 32 42.56 0.03 9.04
C LEU A 32 41.04 0.01 8.82
N HIS A 33 40.60 -0.30 7.61
CA HIS A 33 39.19 -0.47 7.28
C HIS A 33 38.55 -1.64 8.04
N HIS A 34 39.22 -2.79 8.16
CA HIS A 34 38.73 -3.93 8.96
C HIS A 34 38.76 -3.68 10.48
N ILE A 35 39.72 -2.88 10.98
CA ILE A 35 39.78 -2.49 12.41
C ILE A 35 38.66 -1.49 12.76
N GLN A 36 38.30 -0.59 11.85
CA GLN A 36 37.17 0.34 12.04
C GLN A 36 35.81 -0.33 11.82
N PHE A 37 35.71 -1.23 10.85
CA PHE A 37 34.46 -1.87 10.47
C PHE A 37 34.58 -3.38 10.65
N ASN A 38 33.99 -3.86 11.76
CA ASN A 38 33.93 -5.29 12.11
C ASN A 38 33.18 -6.13 11.05
N GLU A 39 32.25 -5.52 10.30
CA GLU A 39 31.48 -6.15 9.24
C GLU A 39 31.54 -5.33 7.95
N SER A 40 31.78 -6.00 6.82
CA SER A 40 31.72 -5.35 5.51
C SER A 40 30.26 -5.03 5.13
N PHE A 41 30.05 -4.00 4.33
CA PHE A 41 28.71 -3.63 3.82
C PHE A 41 28.00 -4.82 3.16
N ALA A 42 28.74 -5.73 2.52
CA ALA A 42 28.21 -6.97 1.94
C ALA A 42 27.61 -7.95 2.98
N GLU A 43 28.22 -8.07 4.17
CA GLU A 43 27.72 -8.94 5.25
C GLU A 43 26.54 -8.28 5.97
N MET A 44 26.56 -6.95 6.12
CA MET A 44 25.41 -6.20 6.63
C MET A 44 24.19 -6.33 5.70
N ASN A 45 24.41 -6.35 4.38
CA ASN A 45 23.35 -6.55 3.39
C ASN A 45 22.76 -7.97 3.40
N ARG A 46 23.48 -8.97 3.92
CA ARG A 46 22.95 -10.33 4.13
C ARG A 46 21.77 -10.35 5.09
N SER A 47 21.67 -9.36 5.99
CA SER A 47 20.56 -9.19 6.92
C SER A 47 19.25 -8.73 6.25
N MET A 48 19.32 -8.14 5.05
CA MET A 48 18.13 -7.75 4.28
C MET A 48 17.29 -8.96 3.85
N ASN A 49 17.84 -10.18 3.86
CA ASN A 49 17.07 -11.40 3.57
C ASN A 49 16.00 -11.72 4.65
N LYS A 50 15.90 -10.93 5.72
CA LYS A 50 14.85 -11.07 6.75
C LYS A 50 13.48 -10.65 6.24
N TRP A 51 13.36 -9.55 5.49
CA TRP A 51 12.04 -9.07 5.04
C TRP A 51 11.41 -10.02 4.01
N GLN A 52 12.22 -10.65 3.16
CA GLN A 52 11.75 -11.65 2.19
C GLN A 52 11.15 -12.88 2.88
N LYS A 53 11.74 -13.30 4.01
CA LYS A 53 11.19 -14.40 4.81
C LYS A 53 9.87 -14.03 5.46
N VAL A 54 9.75 -12.81 5.99
CA VAL A 54 8.49 -12.31 6.57
C VAL A 54 7.39 -12.20 5.51
N ALA A 55 7.73 -11.66 4.33
CA ALA A 55 6.80 -11.58 3.20
C ALA A 55 6.36 -12.98 2.73
N GLY A 56 7.31 -13.90 2.55
CA GLY A 56 7.02 -15.28 2.16
C GLY A 56 6.15 -16.01 3.18
N ALA A 57 6.44 -15.87 4.48
CA ALA A 57 5.64 -16.49 5.55
C ALA A 57 4.20 -15.94 5.59
N THR A 58 4.02 -14.64 5.34
CA THR A 58 2.70 -14.01 5.28
C THR A 58 1.88 -14.53 4.10
N MET A 59 2.49 -14.66 2.93
CA MET A 59 1.80 -15.22 1.75
C MET A 59 1.47 -16.71 1.93
N LEU A 60 2.37 -17.51 2.51
CA LEU A 60 2.12 -18.93 2.78
C LEU A 60 1.01 -19.14 3.82
N SER A 61 0.99 -18.34 4.89
CA SER A 61 -0.08 -18.40 5.89
C SER A 61 -1.43 -17.96 5.33
N GLY A 62 -1.45 -16.94 4.46
CA GLY A 62 -2.65 -16.55 3.71
C GLY A 62 -3.19 -17.68 2.83
N SER A 63 -2.31 -18.33 2.06
CA SER A 63 -2.67 -19.49 1.23
C SER A 63 -3.21 -20.65 2.06
N PHE A 64 -2.59 -20.96 3.18
CA PHE A 64 -3.05 -22.03 4.07
C PHE A 64 -4.42 -21.72 4.67
N THR A 65 -4.65 -20.47 5.08
CA THR A 65 -5.96 -20.02 5.58
C THR A 65 -7.04 -20.14 4.50
N ALA A 66 -6.75 -19.76 3.25
CA ALA A 66 -7.69 -19.90 2.15
C ALA A 66 -8.06 -21.37 1.86
N LEU A 67 -7.08 -22.29 1.94
CA LEU A 67 -7.33 -23.72 1.77
C LEU A 67 -8.24 -24.28 2.88
N ILE A 68 -8.06 -23.85 4.13
CA ILE A 68 -8.95 -24.24 5.24
C ILE A 68 -10.38 -23.76 4.97
N LEU A 69 -10.57 -22.50 4.54
CA LEU A 69 -11.91 -21.97 4.24
C LEU A 69 -12.59 -22.73 3.10
N ILE A 70 -11.84 -23.15 2.08
CA ILE A 70 -12.38 -23.97 0.98
C ILE A 70 -12.79 -25.35 1.52
N TRP A 71 -11.97 -25.96 2.37
CA TRP A 71 -12.27 -27.24 2.99
C TRP A 71 -13.52 -27.16 3.88
N GLU A 72 -13.61 -26.14 4.75
CA GLU A 72 -14.80 -25.88 5.55
C GLU A 72 -16.02 -25.72 4.65
N LYS A 73 -15.95 -24.87 3.62
CA LYS A 73 -17.03 -24.64 2.65
C LYS A 73 -17.52 -25.93 1.99
N HIS A 74 -16.62 -26.87 1.71
CA HIS A 74 -16.95 -28.10 1.00
C HIS A 74 -17.48 -29.21 1.92
N TYR A 75 -16.91 -29.38 3.11
CA TYR A 75 -17.21 -30.52 3.98
C TYR A 75 -18.11 -30.17 5.18
N VAL A 76 -18.11 -28.91 5.64
CA VAL A 76 -18.83 -28.49 6.85
C VAL A 76 -20.12 -27.77 6.51
N TYR A 77 -20.13 -26.93 5.46
CA TYR A 77 -21.32 -26.17 5.12
C TYR A 77 -22.35 -27.02 4.35
N PHE A 78 -23.60 -26.91 4.77
CA PHE A 78 -24.77 -27.49 4.11
C PHE A 78 -24.96 -26.89 2.70
N PRO A 79 -25.61 -27.60 1.74
CA PRO A 79 -25.98 -27.04 0.45
C PRO A 79 -26.63 -25.66 0.59
N ALA A 80 -26.23 -24.74 -0.29
CA ALA A 80 -26.81 -23.40 -0.31
C ALA A 80 -28.35 -23.49 -0.41
N PRO A 81 -29.10 -22.67 0.33
CA PRO A 81 -30.56 -22.72 0.27
C PRO A 81 -31.03 -22.39 -1.15
N HIS A 82 -32.19 -22.93 -1.53
CA HIS A 82 -32.84 -22.69 -2.84
C HIS A 82 -32.99 -21.18 -3.16
N THR A 83 -33.04 -20.32 -2.15
CA THR A 83 -33.11 -18.86 -2.33
C THR A 83 -31.86 -18.25 -2.99
N SER A 84 -30.78 -19.03 -3.05
CA SER A 84 -29.50 -18.65 -3.69
C SER A 84 -29.47 -18.98 -5.18
N GLU A 85 -30.48 -19.69 -5.69
CA GLU A 85 -30.61 -19.98 -7.11
C GLU A 85 -30.86 -18.70 -7.89
N GLU A 86 -30.29 -18.60 -9.09
CA GLU A 86 -30.35 -17.39 -9.92
C GLU A 86 -31.78 -16.97 -10.25
N GLU A 87 -32.67 -17.94 -10.52
CA GLU A 87 -34.09 -17.67 -10.77
C GLU A 87 -34.78 -17.06 -9.55
N TRP A 88 -34.50 -17.59 -8.36
CA TRP A 88 -35.04 -17.03 -7.11
C TRP A 88 -34.48 -15.64 -6.84
N ALA A 89 -33.19 -15.43 -7.05
CA ALA A 89 -32.55 -14.13 -6.90
C ALA A 89 -33.16 -13.08 -7.86
N ALA A 90 -33.46 -13.48 -9.11
CA ALA A 90 -34.15 -12.62 -10.08
C ALA A 90 -35.59 -12.29 -9.64
N LYS A 91 -36.36 -13.29 -9.19
CA LYS A 91 -37.72 -13.07 -8.63
C LYS A 91 -37.69 -12.17 -7.40
N GLN A 92 -36.73 -12.38 -6.50
CA GLN A 92 -36.56 -11.55 -5.30
C GLN A 92 -36.18 -10.11 -5.68
N THR A 93 -35.27 -9.95 -6.63
CA THR A 93 -34.87 -8.63 -7.14
C THR A 93 -36.06 -7.89 -7.75
N LYS A 94 -36.85 -8.57 -8.59
CA LYS A 94 -38.09 -7.99 -9.13
C LYS A 94 -39.05 -7.57 -8.02
N ARG A 95 -39.29 -8.44 -7.02
CA ARG A 95 -40.12 -8.09 -5.86
C ARG A 95 -39.59 -6.87 -5.11
N MET A 96 -38.28 -6.77 -4.91
CA MET A 96 -37.65 -5.62 -4.24
C MET A 96 -37.83 -4.32 -5.03
N LEU A 97 -37.79 -4.40 -6.36
CA LEU A 97 -38.09 -3.27 -7.24
C LEU A 97 -39.58 -2.90 -7.19
N ASP A 98 -40.47 -3.87 -7.19
CA ASP A 98 -41.93 -3.65 -7.13
C ASP A 98 -42.34 -2.93 -5.84
N VAL A 99 -41.74 -3.31 -4.70
CA VAL A 99 -41.97 -2.64 -3.41
C VAL A 99 -41.09 -1.40 -3.18
N LYS A 100 -40.30 -1.00 -4.19
CA LYS A 100 -39.42 0.18 -4.19
C LYS A 100 -38.48 0.25 -2.97
N VAL A 101 -37.73 -0.81 -2.70
CA VAL A 101 -36.74 -0.82 -1.61
C VAL A 101 -35.67 0.26 -1.80
N SER A 102 -35.53 1.13 -0.79
CA SER A 102 -34.53 2.22 -0.77
C SER A 102 -34.54 3.10 -2.02
N PRO A 103 -35.63 3.86 -2.28
CA PRO A 103 -35.89 4.48 -3.58
C PRO A 103 -35.14 5.79 -3.84
N ILE A 104 -34.50 6.40 -2.82
CA ILE A 104 -33.88 7.73 -2.95
C ILE A 104 -32.44 7.61 -3.49
N GLN A 105 -31.59 6.82 -2.82
CA GLN A 105 -30.17 6.67 -3.16
C GLN A 105 -29.72 5.20 -3.25
N GLY A 106 -30.61 4.27 -2.89
CA GLY A 106 -30.28 2.86 -2.72
C GLY A 106 -30.66 2.02 -3.93
N PHE A 107 -31.13 0.80 -3.64
CA PHE A 107 -31.36 -0.24 -4.64
C PHE A 107 -32.33 0.18 -5.76
N SER A 108 -33.56 0.57 -5.42
CA SER A 108 -34.56 0.98 -6.41
C SER A 108 -34.24 2.31 -7.10
N ALA A 109 -33.42 3.17 -6.50
CA ALA A 109 -32.99 4.42 -7.15
C ALA A 109 -32.18 4.16 -8.43
N LYS A 110 -31.46 3.03 -8.48
CA LYS A 110 -30.63 2.59 -9.60
C LYS A 110 -31.40 1.86 -10.70
N TRP A 111 -32.70 1.64 -10.53
CA TRP A 111 -33.55 1.02 -11.55
C TRP A 111 -34.36 2.09 -12.30
N ASP A 112 -34.38 1.98 -13.63
CA ASP A 112 -35.25 2.79 -14.49
C ASP A 112 -36.57 2.02 -14.70
N TYR A 113 -37.65 2.51 -14.09
CA TYR A 113 -38.97 1.87 -14.18
C TYR A 113 -39.66 2.11 -15.53
N ASP A 114 -39.29 3.15 -16.28
CA ASP A 114 -39.88 3.45 -17.59
C ASP A 114 -39.29 2.52 -18.66
N LYS A 115 -37.98 2.27 -18.57
CA LYS A 115 -37.24 1.43 -19.53
C LYS A 115 -37.08 -0.02 -19.08
N ASN A 116 -37.43 -0.33 -17.82
CA ASN A 116 -37.23 -1.65 -17.21
C ASN A 116 -35.78 -2.16 -17.32
N GLU A 117 -34.82 -1.27 -17.07
CA GLU A 117 -33.40 -1.57 -17.12
C GLU A 117 -32.65 -0.92 -15.94
N TRP A 118 -31.46 -1.45 -15.63
CA TRP A 118 -30.58 -0.81 -14.66
C TRP A 118 -30.01 0.49 -15.22
N LYS A 119 -30.09 1.57 -14.44
CA LYS A 119 -29.48 2.84 -14.79
C LYS A 119 -27.97 2.64 -14.91
N LYS A 120 -27.41 3.04 -16.05
CA LYS A 120 -25.96 3.14 -16.23
C LYS A 120 -25.52 4.31 -15.35
N GLU A 121 -24.64 4.03 -14.38
CA GLU A 121 -24.18 5.06 -13.44
C GLU A 121 -23.55 6.21 -14.22
N GLU A 122 -24.24 7.35 -14.28
CA GLU A 122 -23.62 8.61 -14.63
C GLU A 122 -22.88 9.07 -13.35
N PRO A 123 -21.56 9.28 -13.40
CA PRO A 123 -20.81 9.69 -12.21
C PRO A 123 -21.46 10.97 -11.68
N ALA A 124 -21.78 10.98 -10.38
CA ALA A 124 -22.55 12.01 -9.72
C ALA A 124 -22.07 13.43 -10.08
N THR A 125 -22.67 14.03 -11.11
CA THR A 125 -22.71 15.47 -11.31
C THR A 125 -23.73 15.98 -10.32
N HIS A 126 -23.27 16.19 -9.08
CA HIS A 126 -23.97 17.09 -8.17
C HIS A 126 -24.23 18.40 -8.94
N PRO A 127 -25.49 18.89 -9.07
CA PRO A 127 -25.73 20.27 -9.39
C PRO A 127 -25.49 21.08 -8.10
N SER A 128 -24.22 21.23 -7.75
CA SER A 128 -23.76 22.18 -6.75
C SER A 128 -22.86 23.21 -7.43
N GLU A 129 -23.46 24.02 -8.29
CA GLU A 129 -23.00 25.40 -8.43
C GLU A 129 -24.21 26.31 -8.23
N PRO A 130 -24.08 27.27 -7.31
CA PRO A 130 -23.92 28.62 -7.83
C PRO A 130 -22.55 29.19 -7.46
N CYS A 131 -21.84 29.61 -8.51
CA CYS A 131 -21.01 30.81 -8.58
C CYS A 131 -20.34 31.27 -7.28
N LEU A 132 -19.08 30.89 -7.06
CA LEU A 132 -18.10 31.72 -6.36
C LEU A 132 -16.68 31.34 -6.81
N LEU A 133 -16.46 31.38 -8.12
CA LEU A 133 -15.13 31.39 -8.72
C LEU A 133 -14.54 32.81 -8.57
N CYS A 134 -14.14 33.17 -7.34
CA CYS A 134 -13.32 34.36 -7.14
C CYS A 134 -11.92 34.07 -7.70
N HIS A 135 -11.67 34.54 -8.93
CA HIS A 135 -10.31 34.61 -9.46
C HIS A 135 -9.47 35.54 -8.57
N LEU A 136 -8.57 34.94 -7.80
CA LEU A 136 -7.60 35.65 -6.99
C LEU A 136 -6.52 36.25 -7.91
N HIS A 137 -6.68 37.52 -8.30
CA HIS A 137 -5.61 38.27 -8.95
C HIS A 137 -4.74 38.93 -7.87
N ALA A 138 -3.51 38.47 -7.73
CA ALA A 138 -2.52 39.10 -6.86
C ALA A 138 -2.00 40.38 -7.53
N ALA A 139 -2.49 41.53 -7.08
CA ALA A 139 -1.82 42.82 -7.26
C ALA A 139 -1.60 43.44 -5.87
N PRO A 140 -0.39 43.96 -5.58
CA PRO A 140 -0.01 44.36 -4.24
C PRO A 140 -0.75 45.63 -3.83
N ALA A 141 -1.42 45.53 -2.68
CA ALA A 141 -1.96 46.65 -1.91
C ALA A 141 -3.18 47.38 -2.50
N THR A 142 -4.35 46.71 -2.52
CA THR A 142 -5.64 47.19 -1.95
C THR A 142 -6.72 46.13 -2.20
N VAL A 143 -7.30 45.55 -1.15
CA VAL A 143 -8.50 44.70 -1.26
C VAL A 143 -9.72 45.60 -1.19
N VAL A 144 -10.32 45.93 -2.33
CA VAL A 144 -11.66 46.53 -2.40
C VAL A 144 -12.65 45.42 -2.73
N LEU A 145 -13.54 45.08 -1.79
CA LEU A 145 -14.72 44.26 -2.05
C LEU A 145 -15.74 45.12 -2.80
N GLN A 146 -15.83 44.97 -4.13
CA GLN A 146 -16.97 45.47 -4.91
C GLN A 146 -17.85 44.27 -5.28
N CYS A 147 -18.97 44.12 -4.58
CA CYS A 147 -20.13 43.37 -5.07
C CYS A 147 -21.00 44.35 -5.87
N GLN A 148 -21.14 44.17 -7.19
CA GLN A 148 -22.29 44.71 -7.90
C GLN A 148 -23.36 43.63 -8.08
N SER A 149 -24.62 44.10 -8.10
CA SER A 149 -25.85 43.32 -8.25
C SER A 149 -25.96 42.59 -9.58
#